data_AF-A0A2N8UA18-F1
#
_entry.id   AF-A0A2N8UA18-F1
#
_cell.length_a   1.000
_cell.length_b   1.000
_cell.length_c   1.000
_cell.angle_alpha   90.00
_cell.angle_beta   90.00
_cell.angle_gamma   90.00
#
_symmetry.space_group_name_H-M   'P 1'
#
loop_
_entity.id
_entity.type
_entity.pdbx_description
1 polymer ?
#
loop_
_entity_poly.entity_id
_entity_poly.type
_entity_poly.pdbx_seq_one_letter_code
_entity_poly.pdbx_strand_id
1 'polypeptide(L)'
;MPSSNTSTTQPQPDYIYRPEDPEYSDQFGADRPSPSTNANATSGLSQRYHQLSTTMEANEVKTLTRMQILAPLSVLLQMGVMILCGSKLIKPNLQQVSRRHPTYLSPQDSFVLFYWAVLYVLLIGFSVFLLLSRTPETKKALVHGVGTRLALANYLMVLWAIFWILDRPLTFILGTAVLGVIALILLFNALVLAVRYAPSPKHPLDWLFIHVPIKMFLVITIQYDVWQQLFMALGWDFGSGGHDALLKGLWPAFGIVTGLGAFSALWIFATADLTWTAAGIYLNLGLLWHKHFSLIGGRDDGEPRPAPLTAAIILSISLQAVALVAGVAWKRIKARQEGRIALPLTPEEEAAA
;
A
#
# COMPACT_ATOMS: atom_id res chain seq x y z
N MET A 1 6.89 -39.06 65.09
CA MET A 1 8.16 -38.32 64.90
C MET A 1 9.16 -38.85 65.91
N PRO A 2 10.48 -38.99 65.65
CA PRO A 2 11.32 -38.51 64.51
C PRO A 2 11.91 -39.66 63.64
N SER A 3 12.13 -39.53 62.32
CA SER A 3 13.22 -38.91 61.54
C SER A 3 14.56 -39.68 61.53
N SER A 4 14.96 -40.26 60.39
CA SER A 4 16.29 -40.08 59.74
C SER A 4 16.52 -41.00 58.53
N ASN A 5 17.18 -40.42 57.52
CA ASN A 5 17.58 -40.94 56.21
C ASN A 5 18.53 -42.15 56.25
N THR A 6 18.52 -42.95 55.18
CA THR A 6 19.76 -43.38 54.50
C THR A 6 19.44 -43.94 53.11
N SER A 7 20.04 -43.31 52.10
CA SER A 7 20.07 -43.73 50.70
C SER A 7 21.07 -44.87 50.50
N THR A 8 20.60 -46.01 50.01
CA THR A 8 21.43 -47.17 49.64
C THR A 8 21.94 -47.05 48.21
N THR A 9 23.25 -46.96 48.08
CA THR A 9 24.05 -47.11 46.87
C THR A 9 23.93 -48.56 46.36
N GLN A 10 23.60 -48.77 45.08
CA GLN A 10 23.78 -50.05 44.40
C GLN A 10 24.76 -49.93 43.22
N PRO A 11 25.61 -50.94 42.98
CA PRO A 11 26.77 -50.87 42.09
C PRO A 11 26.39 -51.07 40.61
N GLN A 12 27.01 -50.27 39.75
CA GLN A 12 26.86 -50.33 38.30
C GLN A 12 27.78 -51.43 37.72
N PRO A 13 27.28 -52.39 36.92
CA PRO A 13 28.13 -53.37 36.23
C PRO A 13 28.76 -52.79 34.95
N ASP A 14 30.04 -53.09 34.75
CA ASP A 14 30.83 -52.77 33.55
C ASP A 14 30.16 -53.31 32.28
N TYR A 15 29.73 -52.41 31.39
CA TYR A 15 29.37 -52.75 30.01
C TYR A 15 30.33 -52.06 29.04
N ILE A 16 30.91 -52.90 28.18
CA ILE A 16 31.88 -52.58 27.14
C ILE A 16 31.23 -51.67 26.09
N TYR A 17 31.82 -50.49 25.88
CA TYR A 17 31.31 -49.42 25.00
C TYR A 17 31.31 -49.84 23.51
N ARG A 18 30.17 -49.70 22.84
CA ARG A 18 30.04 -49.75 21.37
C ARG A 18 29.78 -48.31 20.86
N PRO A 19 30.56 -47.77 19.90
CA PRO A 19 30.48 -46.35 19.52
C PRO A 19 29.23 -45.89 18.74
N GLU A 20 28.16 -46.67 18.72
CA GLU A 20 27.03 -46.48 17.80
C GLU A 20 25.77 -45.92 18.50
N ASP A 21 25.81 -45.63 19.81
CA ASP A 21 24.65 -45.11 20.54
C ASP A 21 24.47 -43.59 20.32
N PRO A 22 23.35 -43.12 19.71
CA PRO A 22 23.20 -41.73 19.26
C PRO A 22 23.03 -40.69 20.37
N GLU A 23 22.80 -41.09 21.62
CA GLU A 23 22.32 -40.19 22.68
C GLU A 23 23.42 -39.50 23.51
N TYR A 24 24.72 -39.71 23.21
CA TYR A 24 25.82 -39.10 23.97
C TYR A 24 26.86 -38.32 23.13
N SER A 25 26.59 -38.07 21.86
CA SER A 25 27.53 -37.38 20.96
C SER A 25 27.65 -35.86 21.20
N ASP A 26 26.79 -35.27 22.02
CA ASP A 26 26.71 -33.81 22.18
C ASP A 26 27.51 -33.22 23.36
N GLN A 27 28.23 -34.02 24.16
CA GLN A 27 28.88 -33.52 25.39
C GLN A 27 30.41 -33.44 25.42
N PHE A 28 31.12 -33.91 24.39
CA PHE A 28 32.59 -33.80 24.35
C PHE A 28 33.09 -33.26 23.00
N GLY A 29 32.76 -31.99 22.74
CA GLY A 29 33.24 -31.26 21.56
C GLY A 29 33.55 -29.78 21.80
N ALA A 30 33.51 -29.31 23.05
CA ALA A 30 34.05 -28.01 23.42
C ALA A 30 35.53 -28.19 23.79
N ASP A 31 36.42 -27.50 23.08
CA ASP A 31 37.88 -27.41 23.31
C ASP A 31 38.78 -28.30 22.44
N ARG A 32 38.71 -28.15 21.12
CA ARG A 32 39.90 -28.25 20.24
C ARG A 32 39.83 -27.27 19.05
N PRO A 33 40.85 -26.41 18.82
CA PRO A 33 40.97 -25.69 17.57
C PRO A 33 41.62 -26.63 16.53
N SER A 34 40.89 -26.97 15.46
CA SER A 34 41.43 -27.71 14.32
C SER A 34 41.25 -26.92 13.02
N PRO A 35 42.18 -27.02 12.07
CA PRO A 35 42.38 -26.03 11.02
C PRO A 35 41.58 -26.35 9.75
N SER A 36 41.16 -25.28 9.07
CA SER A 36 40.84 -25.19 7.64
C SER A 36 40.25 -26.43 6.98
N THR A 37 38.92 -26.49 6.88
CA THR A 37 38.29 -27.19 5.75
C THR A 37 37.28 -26.24 5.12
N ASN A 38 37.67 -25.68 3.98
CA ASN A 38 36.82 -24.90 3.09
C ASN A 38 35.70 -25.79 2.53
N ALA A 39 34.64 -26.00 3.30
CA ALA A 39 33.35 -26.46 2.78
C ALA A 39 32.62 -25.23 2.23
N ASN A 40 33.02 -24.83 1.02
CA ASN A 40 32.37 -23.77 0.27
C ASN A 40 30.93 -24.14 -0.09
N ALA A 41 30.11 -23.09 -0.12
CA ALA A 41 28.76 -23.00 -0.68
C ALA A 41 27.58 -23.43 0.20
N THR A 42 27.58 -23.08 1.49
CA THR A 42 26.31 -22.60 2.06
C THR A 42 26.05 -21.22 1.44
N SER A 43 25.03 -21.14 0.60
CA SER A 43 24.65 -19.95 -0.17
C SER A 43 24.83 -18.66 0.63
N GLY A 44 25.37 -17.59 0.05
CA GLY A 44 25.53 -16.30 0.77
C GLY A 44 24.22 -15.73 1.34
N LEU A 45 23.07 -16.30 1.00
CA LEU A 45 21.77 -16.09 1.63
C LEU A 45 21.65 -16.74 3.02
N SER A 46 22.13 -17.97 3.23
CA SER A 46 22.02 -18.66 4.53
C SER A 46 22.94 -18.05 5.59
N GLN A 47 24.17 -17.67 5.24
CA GLN A 47 25.06 -16.91 6.13
C GLN A 47 24.49 -15.51 6.46
N ARG A 48 23.84 -14.85 5.49
CA ARG A 48 23.14 -13.58 5.72
C ARG A 48 21.88 -13.73 6.58
N TYR A 49 21.17 -14.84 6.45
CA TYR A 49 20.07 -15.21 7.33
C TYR A 49 20.56 -15.44 8.75
N HIS A 50 21.69 -16.12 8.92
CA HIS A 50 22.32 -16.32 10.22
C HIS A 50 22.75 -15.00 10.86
N GLN A 51 23.42 -14.10 10.13
CA GLN A 51 23.77 -12.77 10.64
C GLN A 51 22.56 -11.87 10.93
N LEU A 52 21.44 -12.01 10.22
CA LEU A 52 20.21 -11.30 10.57
C LEU A 52 19.53 -11.89 11.81
N SER A 53 19.58 -13.22 11.97
CA SER A 53 18.99 -13.94 13.11
C SER A 53 19.69 -13.64 14.42
N THR A 54 20.95 -13.20 14.39
CA THR A 54 21.68 -12.83 15.61
C THR A 54 21.29 -11.47 16.18
N THR A 55 20.60 -10.61 15.41
CA THR A 55 20.18 -9.26 15.83
C THR A 55 18.67 -9.05 15.91
N MET A 56 17.87 -9.94 15.32
CA MET A 56 16.40 -9.87 15.32
C MET A 56 15.83 -11.05 16.10
N GLU A 57 14.75 -10.82 16.84
CA GLU A 57 14.07 -11.89 17.57
C GLU A 57 13.57 -12.96 16.57
N ALA A 58 13.61 -14.25 16.90
CA ALA A 58 13.30 -15.33 15.95
C ALA A 58 11.91 -15.19 15.27
N ASN A 59 10.98 -14.49 15.91
CA ASN A 59 9.66 -14.14 15.38
C ASN A 59 9.69 -13.06 14.28
N GLU A 60 10.62 -12.10 14.36
CA GLU A 60 10.78 -11.06 13.35
C GLU A 60 11.35 -11.62 12.04
N VAL A 61 12.28 -12.57 12.12
CA VAL A 61 12.85 -13.25 10.93
C VAL A 61 11.79 -14.09 10.21
N LYS A 62 10.95 -14.82 10.96
CA LYS A 62 9.81 -15.56 10.39
C LYS A 62 8.79 -14.63 9.74
N THR A 63 8.51 -13.49 10.38
CA THR A 63 7.58 -12.49 9.87
C THR A 63 8.11 -11.83 8.60
N LEU A 64 9.38 -11.44 8.57
CA LEU A 64 10.05 -10.88 7.40
C LEU A 64 10.03 -11.86 6.22
N THR A 65 10.31 -13.14 6.47
CA THR A 65 10.28 -14.18 5.44
C THR A 65 8.87 -14.36 4.86
N ARG A 66 7.85 -14.40 5.73
CA ARG A 66 6.44 -14.44 5.28
C ARG A 66 6.08 -13.22 4.44
N MET A 67 6.52 -12.02 4.83
CA MET A 67 6.25 -10.79 4.09
C MET A 67 6.94 -10.74 2.71
N GLN A 68 8.18 -11.21 2.63
CA GLN A 68 8.92 -11.27 1.36
C GLN A 68 8.31 -12.22 0.35
N ILE A 69 7.56 -13.23 0.81
CA ILE A 69 6.80 -14.13 -0.07
C ILE A 69 5.41 -13.55 -0.35
N LEU A 70 4.72 -13.06 0.69
CA LEU A 70 3.33 -12.62 0.61
C LEU A 70 3.16 -11.36 -0.25
N ALA A 71 4.07 -10.37 -0.14
CA ALA A 71 3.91 -9.11 -0.84
C ALA A 71 4.06 -9.26 -2.37
N PRO A 72 5.12 -9.87 -2.93
CA PRO A 72 5.21 -10.10 -4.37
C PRO A 72 4.08 -11.00 -4.88
N LEU A 73 3.72 -12.05 -4.13
CA LEU A 73 2.63 -12.95 -4.51
C LEU A 73 1.28 -12.23 -4.57
N SER A 74 1.00 -11.33 -3.62
CA SER A 74 -0.22 -10.53 -3.62
C SER A 74 -0.32 -9.60 -4.83
N VAL A 75 0.79 -8.97 -5.23
CA VAL A 75 0.85 -8.07 -6.40
C VAL A 75 0.64 -8.86 -7.69
N LEU A 76 1.30 -10.01 -7.82
CA LEU A 76 1.15 -10.88 -8.99
C LEU A 76 -0.28 -11.41 -9.12
N LEU A 77 -0.89 -11.83 -8.00
CA LEU A 77 -2.27 -12.29 -7.99
C LEU A 77 -3.24 -11.17 -8.39
N GLN A 78 -3.10 -9.99 -7.79
CA GLN A 78 -3.92 -8.83 -8.10
C GLN A 78 -3.82 -8.44 -9.57
N MET A 79 -2.60 -8.31 -10.09
CA MET A 79 -2.36 -7.99 -11.48
C MET A 79 -2.96 -9.05 -12.41
N GLY A 80 -2.73 -10.33 -12.12
CA GLY A 80 -3.25 -11.44 -12.93
C GLY A 80 -4.78 -11.46 -12.99
N VAL A 81 -5.45 -11.30 -11.83
CA VAL A 81 -6.91 -11.23 -11.78
C VAL A 81 -7.41 -10.00 -12.51
N MET A 82 -6.82 -8.81 -12.30
CA MET A 82 -7.26 -7.59 -12.96
C MET A 82 -7.10 -7.64 -14.49
N ILE A 83 -6.03 -8.25 -14.99
CA ILE A 83 -5.85 -8.51 -16.43
C ILE A 83 -6.93 -9.48 -16.94
N LEU A 84 -7.16 -10.58 -16.23
CA LEU A 84 -8.17 -11.56 -16.61
C LEU A 84 -9.58 -10.94 -16.65
N CYS A 85 -9.93 -10.21 -15.59
CA CYS A 85 -11.17 -9.46 -15.41
C CYS A 85 -11.34 -8.32 -16.42
N GLY A 86 -10.25 -7.70 -16.88
CA GLY A 86 -10.26 -6.68 -17.93
C GLY A 86 -10.21 -7.24 -19.36
N SER A 87 -9.84 -8.51 -19.53
CA SER A 87 -9.70 -9.14 -20.83
C SER A 87 -11.04 -9.40 -21.52
N LYS A 88 -11.00 -9.76 -22.81
CA LYS A 88 -12.18 -10.19 -23.57
C LYS A 88 -12.65 -11.62 -23.23
N LEU A 89 -11.92 -12.34 -22.37
CA LEU A 89 -12.20 -13.73 -22.02
C LEU A 89 -13.37 -13.87 -21.05
N ILE A 90 -13.58 -12.86 -20.19
CA ILE A 90 -14.69 -12.83 -19.24
C ILE A 90 -15.75 -11.84 -19.74
N LYS A 91 -17.02 -12.24 -19.66
CA LYS A 91 -18.16 -11.36 -19.95
C LYS A 91 -19.16 -11.42 -18.77
N PRO A 92 -19.56 -10.27 -18.21
CA PRO A 92 -19.07 -8.94 -18.54
C PRO A 92 -17.61 -8.74 -18.06
N ASN A 93 -16.84 -7.90 -18.74
CA ASN A 93 -15.50 -7.49 -18.25
C ASN A 93 -15.56 -6.15 -17.49
N LEU A 94 -14.47 -5.77 -16.82
CA LEU A 94 -14.38 -4.53 -16.02
C LEU A 94 -14.87 -3.29 -16.80
N GLN A 95 -14.43 -3.16 -18.06
CA GLN A 95 -14.78 -2.03 -18.93
C GLN A 95 -16.24 -2.06 -19.35
N GLN A 96 -16.80 -3.25 -19.64
CA GLN A 96 -18.20 -3.41 -20.01
C GLN A 96 -19.14 -3.03 -18.87
N VAL A 97 -18.83 -3.46 -17.64
CA VAL A 97 -19.60 -3.06 -16.45
C VAL A 97 -19.53 -1.54 -16.27
N SER A 98 -18.34 -0.94 -16.37
CA SER A 98 -18.16 0.52 -16.25
C SER A 98 -18.98 1.29 -17.31
N ARG A 99 -19.06 0.78 -18.54
CA ARG A 99 -19.85 1.37 -19.61
C ARG A 99 -21.35 1.14 -19.48
N ARG A 100 -21.76 0.05 -18.81
CA ARG A 100 -23.16 -0.26 -18.53
C ARG A 100 -23.73 0.63 -17.44
N HIS A 101 -22.90 0.99 -16.46
CA HIS A 101 -23.29 1.78 -15.30
C HIS A 101 -22.52 3.11 -15.22
N PRO A 102 -22.65 4.02 -16.20
CA PRO A 102 -21.96 5.29 -16.15
C PRO A 102 -22.57 6.16 -15.05
N THR A 103 -21.70 6.79 -14.26
CA THR A 103 -22.02 7.72 -13.19
C THR A 103 -21.34 9.06 -13.42
N TYR A 104 -21.78 10.12 -12.72
CA TYR A 104 -21.08 11.41 -12.74
C TYR A 104 -19.63 11.34 -12.23
N LEU A 105 -19.26 10.28 -11.50
CA LEU A 105 -17.93 10.07 -10.97
C LEU A 105 -17.11 9.07 -11.81
N SER A 106 -17.65 8.59 -12.93
CA SER A 106 -16.92 7.68 -13.84
C SER A 106 -15.89 8.47 -14.66
N PRO A 107 -14.57 8.26 -14.44
CA PRO A 107 -13.53 8.86 -15.25
C PRO A 107 -13.38 8.15 -16.60
N GLN A 108 -12.60 8.73 -17.51
CA GLN A 108 -12.30 8.09 -18.79
C GLN A 108 -11.42 6.83 -18.61
N ASP A 109 -11.81 5.73 -19.27
CA ASP A 109 -11.14 4.43 -19.25
C ASP A 109 -9.61 4.53 -19.46
N SER A 110 -9.15 5.31 -20.46
CA SER A 110 -7.72 5.45 -20.77
C SER A 110 -6.91 6.08 -19.64
N PHE A 111 -7.49 7.06 -18.92
CA PHE A 111 -6.80 7.70 -17.80
C PHE A 111 -6.65 6.73 -16.63
N VAL A 112 -7.72 6.00 -16.31
CA VAL A 112 -7.71 4.98 -15.26
C VAL A 112 -6.73 3.86 -15.59
N LEU A 113 -6.75 3.35 -16.81
CA LEU A 113 -5.87 2.27 -17.24
C LEU A 113 -4.40 2.69 -17.17
N PHE A 114 -4.06 3.90 -17.62
CA PHE A 114 -2.70 4.42 -17.49
C PHE A 114 -2.29 4.60 -16.02
N TYR A 115 -3.18 5.11 -15.17
CA TYR A 115 -2.93 5.26 -13.75
C TYR A 115 -2.61 3.91 -13.08
N TRP A 116 -3.44 2.90 -13.36
CA TRP A 116 -3.23 1.54 -12.85
C TRP A 116 -1.96 0.91 -13.43
N ALA A 117 -1.63 1.15 -14.69
CA ALA A 117 -0.39 0.65 -15.29
C ALA A 117 0.85 1.21 -14.55
N VAL A 118 0.89 2.52 -14.30
CA VAL A 118 1.97 3.15 -13.52
C VAL A 118 1.99 2.59 -12.09
N LEU A 119 0.84 2.45 -11.45
CA LEU A 119 0.73 1.89 -10.11
C LEU A 119 1.26 0.44 -10.06
N TYR A 120 0.94 -0.41 -11.04
CA TYR A 120 1.47 -1.78 -11.09
C TYR A 120 2.99 -1.82 -11.28
N VAL A 121 3.56 -0.94 -12.11
CA VAL A 121 5.02 -0.81 -12.24
C VAL A 121 5.65 -0.46 -10.88
N LEU A 122 5.03 0.46 -10.13
CA LEU A 122 5.51 0.83 -8.79
C LEU A 122 5.31 -0.28 -7.76
N LEU A 123 4.22 -1.06 -7.81
CA LEU A 123 3.96 -2.20 -6.93
C LEU A 123 4.92 -3.37 -7.19
N ILE A 124 5.27 -3.62 -8.45
CA ILE A 124 6.33 -4.56 -8.83
C ILE A 124 7.67 -4.03 -8.32
N GLY A 125 7.96 -2.75 -8.54
CA GLY A 125 9.16 -2.09 -8.03
C GLY A 125 9.29 -2.18 -6.51
N PHE A 126 8.21 -1.97 -5.77
CA PHE A 126 8.14 -2.18 -4.32
C PHE A 126 8.46 -3.63 -3.94
N SER A 127 7.88 -4.59 -4.64
CA SER A 127 8.11 -6.02 -4.41
C SER A 127 9.56 -6.43 -4.64
N VAL A 128 10.21 -5.90 -5.69
CA VAL A 128 11.63 -6.11 -5.95
C VAL A 128 12.50 -5.39 -4.92
N PHE A 129 12.14 -4.16 -4.56
CA PHE A 129 12.85 -3.37 -3.56
C PHE A 129 12.82 -4.02 -2.18
N LEU A 130 11.70 -4.65 -1.80
CA LEU A 130 11.57 -5.48 -0.60
C LEU A 130 12.60 -6.61 -0.53
N LEU A 131 12.87 -7.26 -1.66
CA LEU A 131 13.82 -8.37 -1.74
C LEU A 131 15.28 -7.87 -1.70
N LEU A 132 15.53 -6.69 -2.25
CA LEU A 132 16.87 -6.12 -2.37
C LEU A 132 17.29 -5.24 -1.19
N SER A 133 16.35 -4.71 -0.40
CA SER A 133 16.62 -3.76 0.67
C SER A 133 17.51 -4.35 1.77
N ARG A 134 18.61 -3.64 2.07
CA ARG A 134 19.64 -4.07 3.03
C ARG A 134 19.66 -3.23 4.31
N THR A 135 18.96 -2.11 4.33
CA THR A 135 18.98 -1.12 5.41
C THR A 135 18.05 -1.52 6.57
N PRO A 136 18.52 -1.45 7.82
CA PRO A 136 17.73 -1.87 8.99
C PRO A 136 16.50 -0.98 9.20
N GLU A 137 16.59 0.31 8.89
CA GLU A 137 15.46 1.27 8.97
C GLU A 137 14.33 0.90 8.01
N THR A 138 14.68 0.61 6.76
CA THR A 138 13.73 0.17 5.75
C THR A 138 13.13 -1.18 6.15
N LYS A 139 13.92 -2.14 6.65
CA LYS A 139 13.38 -3.41 7.17
C LYS A 139 12.40 -3.21 8.32
N LYS A 140 12.65 -2.29 9.26
CA LYS A 140 11.72 -2.02 10.36
C LYS A 140 10.40 -1.46 9.87
N ALA A 141 10.41 -0.50 8.94
CA ALA A 141 9.21 0.04 8.31
C ALA A 141 8.42 -1.06 7.57
N LEU A 142 9.13 -1.93 6.85
CA LEU A 142 8.53 -3.02 6.08
C LEU A 142 7.92 -4.11 6.97
N VAL A 143 8.62 -4.52 8.03
CA VAL A 143 8.20 -5.56 8.99
C VAL A 143 7.07 -5.09 9.90
N HIS A 144 7.10 -3.84 10.36
CA HIS A 144 6.17 -3.37 11.38
C HIS A 144 4.89 -2.73 10.86
N GLY A 145 4.64 -2.71 9.54
CA GLY A 145 3.34 -2.21 9.11
C GLY A 145 3.04 -2.08 7.64
N VAL A 146 4.03 -2.05 6.76
CA VAL A 146 3.76 -1.65 5.37
C VAL A 146 3.46 -2.84 4.48
N GLY A 147 4.25 -3.91 4.57
CA GLY A 147 4.16 -5.07 3.67
C GLY A 147 2.88 -5.89 3.83
N THR A 148 2.49 -6.22 5.07
CA THR A 148 1.29 -7.03 5.33
C THR A 148 0.00 -6.30 5.01
N ARG A 149 -0.09 -5.01 5.36
CA ARG A 149 -1.26 -4.17 5.07
C ARG A 149 -1.44 -3.98 3.58
N LEU A 150 -0.35 -3.73 2.86
CA LEU A 150 -0.40 -3.63 1.39
C LEU A 150 -0.80 -4.96 0.75
N ALA A 151 -0.24 -6.08 1.20
CA ALA A 151 -0.61 -7.40 0.68
C ALA A 151 -2.10 -7.71 0.93
N LEU A 152 -2.62 -7.38 2.11
CA LEU A 152 -4.05 -7.51 2.42
C LEU A 152 -4.90 -6.63 1.51
N ALA A 153 -4.51 -5.37 1.28
CA ALA A 153 -5.20 -4.49 0.35
C ALA A 153 -5.23 -5.06 -1.09
N ASN A 154 -4.14 -5.65 -1.55
CA ASN A 154 -4.07 -6.30 -2.86
C ASN A 154 -5.02 -7.51 -2.97
N TYR A 155 -5.09 -8.36 -1.94
CA TYR A 155 -6.04 -9.48 -1.89
C TYR A 155 -7.49 -9.02 -1.85
N LEU A 156 -7.79 -7.97 -1.08
CA LEU A 156 -9.11 -7.37 -1.07
C LEU A 156 -9.46 -6.76 -2.43
N MET A 157 -8.49 -6.20 -3.15
CA MET A 157 -8.72 -5.67 -4.49
C MET A 157 -9.04 -6.76 -5.52
N VAL A 158 -8.45 -7.95 -5.37
CA VAL A 158 -8.85 -9.15 -6.12
C VAL A 158 -10.32 -9.48 -5.86
N LEU A 159 -10.72 -9.52 -4.60
CA LEU A 159 -12.11 -9.80 -4.21
C LEU A 159 -13.07 -8.75 -4.77
N TRP A 160 -12.68 -7.48 -4.73
CA TRP A 160 -13.44 -6.39 -5.33
C TRP A 160 -13.66 -6.59 -6.83
N ALA A 161 -12.61 -6.97 -7.58
CA ALA A 161 -12.73 -7.19 -9.03
C ALA A 161 -13.77 -8.27 -9.38
N ILE A 162 -13.86 -9.31 -8.55
CA ILE A 162 -14.89 -10.35 -8.67
C ILE A 162 -16.27 -9.75 -8.43
N PHE A 163 -16.46 -8.98 -7.35
CA PHE A 163 -17.74 -8.33 -7.04
C PHE A 163 -18.18 -7.33 -8.12
N TRP A 164 -17.23 -6.63 -8.75
CA TRP A 164 -17.48 -5.72 -9.86
C TRP A 164 -18.07 -6.45 -11.07
N ILE A 165 -17.45 -7.55 -11.49
CA ILE A 165 -17.85 -8.30 -12.69
C ILE A 165 -19.18 -9.03 -12.55
N LEU A 166 -19.59 -9.37 -11.33
CA LEU A 166 -20.87 -10.05 -11.13
C LEU A 166 -22.08 -9.19 -11.54
N ASP A 167 -21.92 -7.86 -11.65
CA ASP A 167 -22.92 -6.94 -12.22
C ASP A 167 -24.29 -7.05 -11.53
N ARG A 168 -24.30 -7.22 -10.20
CA ARG A 168 -25.51 -7.32 -9.37
C ARG A 168 -25.55 -6.23 -8.30
N PRO A 169 -26.76 -5.78 -7.88
CA PRO A 169 -26.88 -4.78 -6.81
C PRO A 169 -26.21 -5.19 -5.49
N LEU A 170 -26.40 -6.45 -5.08
CA LEU A 170 -25.77 -6.98 -3.85
C LEU A 170 -24.25 -6.99 -3.94
N THR A 171 -23.69 -7.29 -5.11
CA THR A 171 -22.24 -7.35 -5.28
C THR A 171 -21.64 -5.95 -5.36
N PHE A 172 -22.39 -4.94 -5.82
CA PHE A 172 -21.97 -3.54 -5.70
C PHE A 172 -21.91 -3.06 -4.24
N ILE A 173 -22.87 -3.47 -3.39
CA ILE A 173 -22.81 -3.16 -1.95
C ILE A 173 -21.59 -3.83 -1.31
N LEU A 174 -21.38 -5.12 -1.57
CA LEU A 174 -20.21 -5.85 -1.06
C LEU A 174 -18.89 -5.27 -1.58
N GLY A 175 -18.83 -4.90 -2.87
CA GLY A 175 -17.69 -4.24 -3.49
C GLY A 175 -17.38 -2.90 -2.82
N THR A 176 -18.42 -2.11 -2.51
CA THR A 176 -18.26 -0.82 -1.83
C THR A 176 -17.71 -1.02 -0.42
N ALA A 177 -18.21 -2.02 0.31
CA ALA A 177 -17.71 -2.35 1.64
C ALA A 177 -16.22 -2.78 1.60
N VAL A 178 -15.85 -3.63 0.63
CA VAL A 178 -14.46 -4.05 0.43
C VAL A 178 -13.56 -2.86 0.09
N LEU A 179 -13.98 -1.98 -0.82
CA LEU A 179 -13.22 -0.75 -1.13
C LEU A 179 -13.10 0.18 0.07
N GLY A 180 -14.14 0.29 0.91
CA GLY A 180 -14.08 1.04 2.16
C GLY A 180 -13.01 0.47 3.11
N VAL A 181 -12.94 -0.86 3.26
CA VAL A 181 -11.90 -1.53 4.06
C VAL A 181 -10.51 -1.29 3.46
N ILE A 182 -10.36 -1.40 2.13
CA ILE A 182 -9.10 -1.09 1.43
C ILE A 182 -8.67 0.35 1.73
N ALA A 183 -9.58 1.32 1.57
CA ALA A 183 -9.31 2.73 1.83
C ALA A 183 -8.85 2.97 3.28
N LEU A 184 -9.50 2.34 4.27
CA LEU A 184 -9.10 2.46 5.68
C LEU A 184 -7.70 1.87 5.94
N ILE A 185 -7.42 0.69 5.39
CA ILE A 185 -6.09 0.05 5.53
C ILE A 185 -5.02 0.94 4.91
N LEU A 186 -5.25 1.44 3.70
CA LEU A 186 -4.30 2.28 2.97
C LEU A 186 -4.14 3.66 3.62
N LEU A 187 -5.22 4.26 4.14
CA LEU A 187 -5.19 5.53 4.87
C LEU A 187 -4.39 5.39 6.16
N PHE A 188 -4.63 4.34 6.93
CA PHE A 188 -3.85 4.04 8.12
C PHE A 188 -2.37 3.84 7.76
N ASN A 189 -2.09 3.13 6.67
CA ASN A 189 -0.72 2.93 6.20
C ASN A 189 -0.07 4.27 5.81
N ALA A 190 -0.75 5.10 5.02
CA ALA A 190 -0.28 6.42 4.63
C ALA A 190 -0.03 7.34 5.84
N LEU A 191 -0.87 7.28 6.87
CA LEU A 191 -0.69 8.04 8.11
C LEU A 191 0.55 7.57 8.89
N VAL A 192 0.74 6.25 9.03
CA VAL A 192 1.94 5.68 9.66
C VAL A 192 3.20 6.10 8.90
N LEU A 193 3.17 6.05 7.57
CA LEU A 193 4.28 6.54 6.73
C LEU A 193 4.52 8.03 6.92
N ALA A 194 3.48 8.84 7.04
CA ALA A 194 3.61 10.29 7.22
C ALA A 194 4.19 10.67 8.59
N VAL A 195 3.80 9.96 9.66
CA VAL A 195 4.15 10.32 11.05
C VAL A 195 5.41 9.61 11.55
N ARG A 196 5.58 8.31 11.25
CA ARG A 196 6.66 7.49 11.82
C ARG A 196 7.86 7.34 10.91
N TYR A 197 7.66 7.40 9.59
CA TYR A 197 8.68 7.12 8.59
C TYR A 197 8.70 8.21 7.52
N ALA A 198 8.84 9.47 7.94
CA ALA A 198 8.75 10.62 7.02
C ALA A 198 9.79 10.52 5.87
N PRO A 199 9.43 10.94 4.64
CA PRO A 199 10.35 10.88 3.51
C PRO A 199 11.66 11.63 3.78
N SER A 200 12.78 10.92 3.70
CA SER A 200 14.09 11.55 3.75
C SER A 200 14.56 11.89 2.33
N PRO A 201 14.97 13.14 2.04
CA PRO A 201 15.52 13.51 0.73
C PRO A 201 16.84 12.77 0.40
N LYS A 202 17.47 12.13 1.40
CA LYS A 202 18.68 11.32 1.22
C LYS A 202 18.42 9.95 0.58
N HIS A 203 17.19 9.45 0.62
CA HIS A 203 16.81 8.13 0.09
C HIS A 203 15.63 8.24 -0.88
N PRO A 204 15.85 8.77 -2.10
CA PRO A 204 14.76 9.02 -3.07
C PRO A 204 14.10 7.74 -3.59
N LEU A 205 14.83 6.63 -3.64
CA LEU A 205 14.28 5.33 -4.07
C LEU A 205 13.35 4.72 -3.02
N ASP A 206 13.67 4.86 -1.73
CA ASP A 206 12.79 4.46 -0.64
C ASP A 206 11.48 5.25 -0.70
N TRP A 207 11.54 6.56 -0.97
CA TRP A 207 10.34 7.35 -1.21
C TRP A 207 9.53 6.84 -2.41
N LEU A 208 10.19 6.65 -3.56
CA LEU A 208 9.52 6.25 -4.81
C LEU A 208 8.85 4.87 -4.71
N PHE A 209 9.51 3.88 -4.13
CA PHE A 209 8.96 2.52 -4.11
C PHE A 209 8.14 2.20 -2.86
N ILE A 210 8.33 2.90 -1.74
CA ILE A 210 7.55 2.62 -0.52
C ILE A 210 6.36 3.59 -0.42
N HIS A 211 6.58 4.90 -0.58
CA HIS A 211 5.53 5.88 -0.32
C HIS A 211 4.59 6.06 -1.51
N VAL A 212 5.14 6.16 -2.72
CA VAL A 212 4.35 6.51 -3.91
C VAL A 212 3.27 5.48 -4.23
N PRO A 213 3.53 4.16 -4.34
CA PRO A 213 2.49 3.19 -4.70
C PRO A 213 1.34 3.15 -3.69
N ILE A 214 1.64 3.23 -2.38
CA ILE A 214 0.60 3.20 -1.34
C ILE A 214 -0.29 4.43 -1.44
N LYS A 215 0.31 5.61 -1.63
CA LYS A 215 -0.43 6.87 -1.79
C LYS A 215 -1.24 6.89 -3.07
N MET A 216 -0.66 6.46 -4.18
CA MET A 216 -1.39 6.37 -5.45
C MET A 216 -2.56 5.39 -5.34
N PHE A 217 -2.37 4.23 -4.72
CA PHE A 217 -3.44 3.26 -4.51
C PHE A 217 -4.54 3.83 -3.60
N LEU A 218 -4.17 4.52 -2.53
CA LEU A 218 -5.13 5.20 -1.65
C LEU A 218 -5.94 6.26 -2.40
N VAL A 219 -5.27 7.13 -3.17
CA VAL A 219 -5.89 8.27 -3.85
C VAL A 219 -6.93 7.79 -4.87
N ILE A 220 -6.63 6.81 -5.71
CA ILE A 220 -7.64 6.29 -6.66
C ILE A 220 -8.82 5.64 -5.93
N THR A 221 -8.54 4.88 -4.87
CA THR A 221 -9.58 4.19 -4.08
C THR A 221 -10.54 5.21 -3.44
N ILE A 222 -10.01 6.22 -2.74
CA ILE A 222 -10.82 7.20 -2.00
C ILE A 222 -11.41 8.30 -2.88
N GLN A 223 -10.81 8.60 -4.04
CA GLN A 223 -11.29 9.68 -4.90
C GLN A 223 -12.34 9.21 -5.90
N TYR A 224 -12.25 7.95 -6.37
CA TYR A 224 -13.14 7.42 -7.41
C TYR A 224 -13.75 6.08 -7.04
N ASP A 225 -12.95 5.03 -6.84
CA ASP A 225 -13.45 3.65 -6.86
C ASP A 225 -14.58 3.43 -5.84
N VAL A 226 -14.40 3.91 -4.59
CA VAL A 226 -15.43 3.81 -3.53
C VAL A 226 -16.72 4.47 -3.95
N TRP A 227 -16.65 5.69 -4.51
CA TRP A 227 -17.83 6.48 -4.82
C TRP A 227 -18.52 6.03 -6.09
N GLN A 228 -17.75 5.62 -7.10
CA GLN A 228 -18.31 5.03 -8.32
C GLN A 228 -19.08 3.76 -7.98
N GLN A 229 -18.50 2.86 -7.19
CA GLN A 229 -19.18 1.65 -6.74
C GLN A 229 -20.39 1.97 -5.86
N LEU A 230 -20.28 2.95 -4.95
CA LEU A 230 -21.39 3.36 -4.09
C LEU A 230 -22.57 3.89 -4.92
N PHE A 231 -22.30 4.66 -5.96
CA PHE A 231 -23.35 5.19 -6.84
C PHE A 231 -24.07 4.06 -7.57
N MET A 232 -23.33 3.06 -8.05
CA MET A 232 -23.92 1.86 -8.64
C MET A 232 -24.73 1.06 -7.61
N ALA A 233 -24.26 0.96 -6.37
CA ALA A 233 -24.98 0.28 -5.28
C ALA A 233 -26.28 0.99 -4.89
N LEU A 234 -26.30 2.32 -4.96
CA LEU A 234 -27.47 3.16 -4.68
C LEU A 234 -28.42 3.31 -5.89
N GLY A 235 -28.03 2.79 -7.05
CA GLY A 235 -28.76 2.96 -8.30
C GLY A 235 -28.77 4.40 -8.82
N TRP A 236 -27.75 5.20 -8.48
CA TRP A 236 -27.50 6.56 -8.99
C TRP A 236 -26.63 6.55 -10.25
N ASP A 237 -26.87 5.55 -11.09
CA ASP A 237 -26.19 5.30 -12.34
C ASP A 237 -27.22 5.21 -13.47
N PHE A 238 -26.77 5.46 -14.70
CA PHE A 238 -27.66 5.42 -15.85
C PHE A 238 -28.21 4.01 -16.14
N GLY A 239 -27.45 2.95 -15.83
CA GLY A 239 -27.83 1.56 -16.10
C GLY A 239 -29.02 1.08 -15.26
N SER A 240 -29.19 1.61 -14.05
CA SER A 240 -30.24 1.20 -13.11
C SER A 240 -31.60 1.88 -13.36
N GLY A 241 -31.61 3.12 -13.87
CA GLY A 241 -32.86 3.89 -14.03
C GLY A 241 -32.78 5.05 -15.03
N GLY A 242 -31.83 5.01 -15.96
CA GLY A 242 -31.69 6.01 -17.02
C GLY A 242 -31.30 7.40 -16.50
N HIS A 243 -31.80 8.43 -17.17
CA HIS A 243 -31.44 9.82 -16.87
C HIS A 243 -31.93 10.27 -15.48
N ASP A 244 -33.12 9.84 -15.04
CA ASP A 244 -33.68 10.23 -13.75
C ASP A 244 -32.87 9.70 -12.56
N ALA A 245 -32.37 8.46 -12.67
CA ALA A 245 -31.47 7.88 -11.69
C ALA A 245 -30.15 8.64 -11.61
N LEU A 246 -29.60 9.01 -12.76
CA LEU A 246 -28.38 9.79 -12.85
C LEU A 246 -28.55 11.18 -12.22
N LEU A 247 -29.64 11.90 -12.51
CA LEU A 247 -29.92 13.23 -11.93
C LEU A 247 -29.95 13.22 -10.40
N LYS A 248 -30.47 12.14 -9.77
CA LYS A 248 -30.45 11.98 -8.31
C LYS A 248 -29.03 11.95 -7.75
N GLY A 249 -28.07 11.43 -8.51
CA GLY A 249 -26.65 11.39 -8.15
C GLY A 249 -25.90 12.72 -8.32
N LEU A 250 -26.51 13.76 -8.91
CA LEU A 250 -25.81 15.01 -9.24
C LEU A 250 -25.28 15.74 -7.99
N TRP A 251 -26.17 16.04 -7.05
CA TRP A 251 -25.82 16.78 -5.83
C TRP A 251 -24.90 15.98 -4.90
N PRO A 252 -25.12 14.67 -4.69
CA PRO A 252 -24.14 13.83 -4.01
C PRO A 252 -22.77 13.84 -4.69
N ALA A 253 -22.70 13.76 -6.03
CA ALA A 253 -21.43 13.78 -6.76
C ALA A 253 -20.72 15.13 -6.58
N PHE A 254 -21.45 16.22 -6.66
CA PHE A 254 -20.92 17.56 -6.37
C PHE A 254 -20.35 17.64 -4.95
N GLY A 255 -21.10 17.17 -3.94
CA GLY A 255 -20.66 17.16 -2.54
C GLY A 255 -19.40 16.32 -2.34
N ILE A 256 -19.31 15.16 -3.00
CA ILE A 256 -18.14 14.28 -2.93
C ILE A 256 -16.91 14.93 -3.57
N VAL A 257 -17.04 15.48 -4.79
CA VAL A 257 -15.91 16.11 -5.50
C VAL A 257 -15.40 17.34 -4.74
N THR A 258 -16.30 18.18 -4.25
CA THR A 258 -15.91 19.38 -3.47
C THR A 258 -15.35 19.00 -2.10
N GLY A 259 -15.99 18.07 -1.39
CA GLY A 259 -15.56 17.60 -0.07
C GLY A 259 -14.20 16.91 -0.11
N LEU A 260 -13.98 16.00 -1.05
CA LEU A 260 -12.67 15.36 -1.25
C LEU A 260 -11.63 16.33 -1.78
N GLY A 261 -12.02 17.29 -2.62
CA GLY A 261 -11.13 18.37 -3.04
C GLY A 261 -10.61 19.18 -1.86
N ALA A 262 -11.50 19.57 -0.96
CA ALA A 262 -11.15 20.29 0.27
C ALA A 262 -10.31 19.43 1.22
N PHE A 263 -10.72 18.18 1.47
CA PHE A 263 -9.95 17.24 2.29
C PHE A 263 -8.54 17.02 1.73
N SER A 264 -8.43 16.77 0.43
CA SER A 264 -7.15 16.58 -0.26
C SER A 264 -6.29 17.83 -0.15
N ALA A 265 -6.87 19.02 -0.31
CA ALA A 265 -6.12 20.28 -0.16
C ALA A 265 -5.60 20.49 1.26
N LEU A 266 -6.40 20.20 2.29
CA LEU A 266 -5.97 20.27 3.69
C LEU A 266 -4.81 19.28 3.96
N TRP A 267 -4.95 18.05 3.48
CA TRP A 267 -3.90 17.04 3.60
C TRP A 267 -2.62 17.46 2.90
N ILE A 268 -2.71 17.92 1.65
CA ILE A 268 -1.58 18.39 0.84
C ILE A 268 -0.92 19.60 1.51
N PHE A 269 -1.68 20.56 2.02
CA PHE A 269 -1.12 21.71 2.72
C PHE A 269 -0.32 21.30 3.96
N ALA A 270 -0.88 20.41 4.79
CA ALA A 270 -0.23 19.93 6.00
C ALA A 270 1.03 19.10 5.71
N THR A 271 1.00 18.25 4.68
CA THR A 271 2.05 17.27 4.40
C THR A 271 3.02 17.71 3.30
N ALA A 272 2.70 18.73 2.52
CA ALA A 272 3.37 19.12 1.28
C ALA A 272 3.64 17.91 0.34
N ASP A 273 2.63 17.04 0.21
CA ASP A 273 2.76 15.76 -0.48
C ASP A 273 2.57 15.87 -1.99
N LEU A 274 3.68 15.81 -2.72
CA LEU A 274 3.69 15.89 -4.19
C LEU A 274 2.94 14.71 -4.84
N THR A 275 3.09 13.49 -4.30
CA THR A 275 2.46 12.31 -4.89
C THR A 275 0.95 12.42 -4.85
N TRP A 276 0.41 12.80 -3.68
CA TRP A 276 -1.02 12.96 -3.49
C TRP A 276 -1.59 14.02 -4.45
N THR A 277 -0.87 15.14 -4.58
CA THR A 277 -1.27 16.23 -5.48
C THR A 277 -1.26 15.80 -6.95
N ALA A 278 -0.17 15.18 -7.41
CA ALA A 278 -0.04 14.75 -8.81
C ALA A 278 -1.09 13.69 -9.18
N ALA A 279 -1.30 12.71 -8.31
CA ALA A 279 -2.32 11.68 -8.48
C ALA A 279 -3.73 12.28 -8.51
N GLY A 280 -4.05 13.16 -7.54
CA GLY A 280 -5.36 13.77 -7.42
C GLY A 280 -5.72 14.67 -8.60
N ILE A 281 -4.77 15.48 -9.08
CA ILE A 281 -4.93 16.31 -10.27
C ILE A 281 -5.10 15.43 -11.51
N TYR A 282 -4.25 14.42 -11.70
CA TYR A 282 -4.32 13.54 -12.88
C TYR A 282 -5.68 12.86 -13.00
N LEU A 283 -6.22 12.33 -11.91
CA LEU A 283 -7.51 11.67 -11.94
C LEU A 283 -8.68 12.66 -12.14
N ASN A 284 -8.60 13.86 -11.55
CA ASN A 284 -9.56 14.95 -11.81
C ASN A 284 -9.54 15.39 -13.29
N LEU A 285 -8.37 15.40 -13.92
CA LEU A 285 -8.25 15.63 -15.36
C LEU A 285 -8.92 14.51 -16.16
N GLY A 286 -8.75 13.25 -15.76
CA GLY A 286 -9.45 12.11 -16.38
C GLY A 286 -10.98 12.19 -16.26
N LEU A 287 -11.48 12.86 -15.21
CA LEU A 287 -12.90 13.13 -15.04
C LEU A 287 -13.41 14.27 -15.95
N LEU A 288 -12.58 15.30 -16.18
CA LEU A 288 -12.88 16.42 -17.09
C LEU A 288 -12.71 16.08 -18.56
N TRP A 289 -11.79 15.18 -18.90
CA TRP A 289 -11.48 14.84 -20.29
C TRP A 289 -12.66 14.15 -21.00
N HIS A 290 -13.62 13.64 -20.24
CA HIS A 290 -14.85 13.08 -20.77
C HIS A 290 -15.76 14.21 -21.31
N LYS A 291 -15.54 14.61 -22.57
CA LYS A 291 -16.31 15.66 -23.26
C LYS A 291 -17.71 15.22 -23.74
N HIS A 292 -17.93 13.91 -23.88
CA HIS A 292 -19.20 13.37 -24.36
C HIS A 292 -19.66 12.24 -23.45
N PHE A 293 -20.54 12.56 -22.51
CA PHE A 293 -21.25 11.57 -21.71
C PHE A 293 -22.32 10.95 -22.62
N SER A 294 -21.97 9.92 -23.40
CA SER A 294 -22.89 9.28 -24.34
C SER A 294 -23.96 8.54 -23.53
N LEU A 295 -25.04 9.27 -23.22
CA LEU A 295 -26.25 8.77 -22.54
C LEU A 295 -27.00 7.76 -23.40
N ILE A 296 -26.61 7.57 -24.66
CA ILE A 296 -27.33 6.73 -25.62
C ILE A 296 -26.31 6.01 -26.50
N GLY A 297 -26.35 4.67 -26.42
CA GLY A 297 -25.52 3.71 -27.18
C GLY A 297 -24.76 4.24 -28.39
N GLY A 298 -23.53 4.71 -28.17
CA GLY A 298 -22.55 4.95 -29.23
C GLY A 298 -22.82 6.16 -30.11
N ARG A 299 -23.58 7.15 -29.63
CA ARG A 299 -23.81 8.40 -30.36
C ARG A 299 -22.96 9.53 -29.73
N ASP A 300 -22.19 10.21 -30.58
CA ASP A 300 -21.20 11.25 -30.20
C ASP A 300 -21.83 12.57 -29.71
N ASP A 301 -23.14 12.61 -29.52
CA ASP A 301 -23.96 13.75 -29.10
C ASP A 301 -24.30 13.72 -27.60
N GLY A 302 -23.45 13.08 -26.79
CA GLY A 302 -23.62 13.00 -25.34
C GLY A 302 -23.76 14.36 -24.67
N GLU A 303 -24.69 14.48 -23.71
CA GLU A 303 -24.89 15.73 -22.98
C GLU A 303 -23.61 16.15 -22.25
N PRO A 304 -23.26 17.44 -22.26
CA PRO A 304 -22.14 17.94 -21.50
C PRO A 304 -22.41 17.73 -20.00
N ARG A 305 -21.36 17.31 -19.28
CA ARG A 305 -21.39 17.19 -17.81
C ARG A 305 -21.96 18.47 -17.20
N PRO A 306 -22.88 18.37 -16.21
CA PRO A 306 -23.50 19.54 -15.61
C PRO A 306 -22.46 20.57 -15.16
N ALA A 307 -22.68 21.84 -15.54
CA ALA A 307 -21.83 22.97 -15.19
C ALA A 307 -21.38 23.02 -13.71
N PRO A 308 -22.26 22.78 -12.70
CA PRO A 308 -21.83 22.79 -11.30
C PRO A 308 -20.76 21.74 -10.98
N LEU A 309 -20.85 20.55 -11.59
CA LEU A 309 -19.87 19.49 -11.37
C LEU A 309 -18.54 19.81 -12.06
N THR A 310 -18.58 20.34 -13.28
CA THR A 310 -17.38 20.79 -13.99
C THR A 310 -16.65 21.88 -13.21
N ALA A 311 -17.39 22.86 -12.67
CA ALA A 311 -16.83 23.90 -11.81
C ALA A 311 -16.20 23.32 -10.53
N ALA A 312 -16.87 22.36 -9.88
CA ALA A 312 -16.33 21.68 -8.69
C ALA A 312 -15.00 20.96 -8.96
N ILE A 313 -14.87 20.30 -10.12
CA ILE A 313 -13.63 19.59 -10.48
C ILE A 313 -12.50 20.59 -10.74
N ILE A 314 -12.76 21.66 -11.50
CA ILE A 314 -11.77 22.72 -11.77
C ILE A 314 -11.34 23.39 -10.46
N LEU A 315 -12.28 23.66 -9.56
CA LEU A 315 -11.99 24.20 -8.23
C LEU A 315 -11.14 23.23 -7.42
N SER A 316 -11.46 21.94 -7.42
CA SER A 316 -10.69 20.89 -6.72
C SER A 316 -9.24 20.83 -7.23
N ILE A 317 -9.03 20.84 -8.56
CA ILE A 317 -7.69 20.89 -9.16
C ILE A 317 -6.93 22.14 -8.70
N SER A 318 -7.57 23.30 -8.81
CA SER A 318 -6.98 24.59 -8.44
C SER A 318 -6.59 24.63 -6.97
N LEU A 319 -7.48 24.12 -6.10
CA LEU A 319 -7.27 24.08 -4.65
C LEU A 319 -6.11 23.16 -4.28
N GLN A 320 -5.99 21.98 -4.90
CA GLN A 320 -4.87 21.07 -4.68
C GLN A 320 -3.53 21.68 -5.13
N ALA A 321 -3.51 22.35 -6.28
CA ALA A 321 -2.32 23.03 -6.79
C ALA A 321 -1.87 24.18 -5.85
N VAL A 322 -2.80 25.04 -5.43
CA VAL A 322 -2.54 26.14 -4.49
C VAL A 322 -2.09 25.61 -3.14
N ALA A 323 -2.74 24.54 -2.63
CA ALA A 323 -2.37 23.91 -1.37
C ALA A 323 -0.94 23.37 -1.38
N LEU A 324 -0.48 22.79 -2.49
CA LEU A 324 0.90 22.32 -2.62
C LEU A 324 1.89 23.49 -2.57
N VAL A 325 1.63 24.54 -3.35
CA VAL A 325 2.49 25.74 -3.36
C VAL A 325 2.55 26.39 -1.97
N ALA A 326 1.39 26.56 -1.33
CA ALA A 326 1.29 27.11 0.01
C ALA A 326 1.98 26.22 1.06
N GLY A 327 1.80 24.90 1.00
CA GLY A 327 2.44 23.95 1.91
C GLY A 327 3.96 23.94 1.79
N VAL A 328 4.49 23.99 0.56
CA VAL A 328 5.94 24.09 0.31
C VAL A 328 6.49 25.43 0.79
N ALA A 329 5.80 26.54 0.52
CA ALA A 329 6.18 27.86 0.99
C ALA A 329 6.20 27.94 2.52
N TRP A 330 5.17 27.41 3.18
CA TRP A 330 5.06 27.35 4.63
C TRP A 330 6.20 26.56 5.27
N LYS A 331 6.49 25.34 4.75
CA LYS A 331 7.62 24.53 5.24
C LYS A 331 8.96 25.24 5.09
N ARG A 332 9.18 25.95 3.97
CA ARG A 332 10.41 26.73 3.75
C ARG A 332 10.54 27.90 4.73
N ILE A 333 9.44 28.60 5.03
CA ILE A 333 9.44 29.69 6.02
C ILE A 333 9.72 29.14 7.42
N LYS A 334 9.06 28.04 7.81
CA LYS A 334 9.24 27.42 9.13
C LYS A 334 10.68 26.93 9.33
N ALA A 335 11.27 26.28 8.33
CA ALA A 335 12.67 25.84 8.39
C ALA A 335 13.66 27.01 8.58
N ARG A 336 13.38 28.17 7.97
CA ARG A 336 14.18 29.39 8.16
C ARG A 336 14.04 29.99 9.55
N GLN A 337 12.91 29.78 10.22
CA GLN A 337 12.68 30.26 11.60
C GLN A 337 13.34 29.33 12.63
N GLU A 338 13.27 28.01 12.43
CA GLU A 338 13.91 27.02 13.32
C GLU A 338 15.44 27.14 13.27
N GLY A 339 16.04 27.43 12.10
CA GLY A 339 17.49 27.70 11.99
C GLY A 339 17.98 29.01 12.63
N ARG A 340 17.07 29.90 13.06
CA ARG A 340 17.41 31.14 13.80
C ARG A 340 17.46 30.95 15.31
N ILE A 341 16.95 29.82 15.81
CA ILE A 341 16.95 29.45 17.23
C ILE A 341 17.88 28.25 17.41
N ALA A 342 19.07 28.29 16.81
CA ALA A 342 20.15 27.38 17.18
C ALA A 342 20.82 27.97 18.44
N LEU A 343 20.77 27.24 19.55
CA LEU A 343 21.56 27.56 20.74
C LEU A 343 23.06 27.57 20.34
N PRO A 344 23.86 28.50 20.88
CA PRO A 344 25.30 28.48 20.64
C PRO A 344 25.86 27.12 21.08
N LEU A 345 26.71 26.54 20.23
CA LEU A 345 27.46 25.32 20.54
C LEU A 345 28.14 25.51 21.91
N THR A 346 28.04 24.51 22.79
CA THR A 346 28.82 24.57 24.03
C THR A 346 30.31 24.44 23.67
N PRO A 347 31.23 25.05 24.44
CA PRO A 347 32.67 24.97 24.16
C PRO A 347 33.22 23.53 24.07
N GLU A 348 32.50 22.55 24.63
CA GLU A 348 32.84 21.13 24.53
C GLU A 348 32.52 20.53 23.15
N GLU A 349 31.50 21.03 22.44
CA GLU A 349 31.15 20.58 21.09
C GLU A 349 32.04 21.22 20.01
N GLU A 350 32.58 22.42 20.28
CA GLU A 350 33.53 23.12 19.39
C GLU A 350 34.93 22.49 19.43
N ALA A 351 35.29 21.82 20.53
CA ALA A 351 36.56 21.10 20.67
C ALA A 351 36.55 19.70 20.01
N ALA A 352 35.39 19.21 19.56
CA ALA A 352 35.19 17.87 18.98
C ALA A 352 34.93 17.89 17.46
N ALA A 353 34.87 19.06 16.83
CA ALA A 353 34.77 19.27 15.39
C ALA A 353 36.12 19.69 14.80
#